data_AF-A0AAU5XN42-F1
#
_entry.id   AF-A0AAU5XN42-F1
#
_cell.length_a   1.000
_cell.length_b   1.000
_cell.length_c   1.000
_cell.angle_alpha   90.00
_cell.angle_beta   90.00
_cell.angle_gamma   90.00
#
_symmetry.space_group_name_H-M   'P 1'
#
loop_
_entity.id
_entity.type
_entity.pdbx_description
1 polymer ?
#
loop_
_entity_poly.entity_id
_entity_poly.type
_entity_poly.pdbx_seq_one_letter_code
_entity_poly.pdbx_strand_id
1 'polypeptide(L)'
;MADDERVDITRKLVEFVEKHLLDGKDVGELTTTTPLLDWGLLNSIETTRLVAYLREEFSVRVPPTEMVARHFKDIESIADLVTSLRAPVA
;
A
#
# COMPACT_ATOMS: atom_id res chain seq x y z
N MET A 1 9.51 11.16 -15.40
CA MET A 1 10.30 10.80 -14.20
C MET A 1 9.40 10.46 -13.01
N ALA A 2 8.25 11.14 -12.83
CA ALA A 2 7.27 10.78 -11.79
C ALA A 2 6.57 9.43 -12.06
N ASP A 3 6.38 9.07 -13.33
CA ASP A 3 5.73 7.82 -13.73
C ASP A 3 6.55 6.57 -13.35
N ASP A 4 7.86 6.65 -13.48
CA ASP A 4 8.80 5.56 -13.15
C ASP A 4 8.76 5.24 -11.65
N GLU A 5 8.74 6.28 -10.82
CA GLU A 5 8.68 6.15 -9.37
C GLU A 5 7.36 5.53 -8.88
N ARG A 6 6.21 5.90 -9.47
CA ARG A 6 4.93 5.28 -9.11
C ARG A 6 4.90 3.80 -9.46
N VAL A 7 5.49 3.43 -10.60
CA VAL A 7 5.62 2.03 -11.02
C VAL A 7 6.46 1.24 -10.01
N ASP A 8 7.60 1.78 -9.57
CA ASP A 8 8.43 1.17 -8.54
C ASP A 8 7.72 1.01 -7.19
N ILE A 9 7.00 2.05 -6.75
CA ILE A 9 6.19 2.00 -5.51
C ILE A 9 5.15 0.88 -5.61
N THR A 10 4.40 0.85 -6.72
CA THR A 10 3.35 -0.15 -6.95
C THR A 10 3.92 -1.55 -6.93
N ARG A 11 5.04 -1.78 -7.62
CA ARG A 11 5.72 -3.09 -7.64
C ARG A 11 6.14 -3.54 -6.24
N LYS A 12 6.79 -2.67 -5.48
CA LYS A 12 7.20 -2.96 -4.10
C LYS A 12 6.00 -3.27 -3.18
N LEU A 13 4.89 -2.56 -3.36
CA LEU A 13 3.66 -2.83 -2.62
C LEU A 13 3.05 -4.18 -2.99
N VAL A 14 3.04 -4.56 -4.27
CA VAL A 14 2.60 -5.91 -4.69
C VAL A 14 3.43 -6.98 -3.99
N GLU A 15 4.76 -6.85 -4.02
CA GLU A 15 5.66 -7.81 -3.35
C GLU A 15 5.41 -7.87 -1.83
N PHE A 16 5.10 -6.72 -1.19
CA PHE A 16 4.74 -6.68 0.22
C PHE A 16 3.42 -7.42 0.49
N VAL A 17 2.39 -7.17 -0.31
CA VAL A 17 1.08 -7.83 -0.17
C VAL A 17 1.23 -9.34 -0.36
N GLU A 18 1.96 -9.78 -1.38
CA GLU A 18 2.24 -11.21 -1.64
C GLU A 18 2.97 -11.89 -0.48
N LYS A 19 4.01 -11.24 0.07
CA LYS A 19 4.83 -11.84 1.13
C LYS A 19 4.16 -11.79 2.50
N HIS A 20 3.44 -10.71 2.82
CA HIS A 20 2.97 -10.45 4.18
C HIS A 20 1.47 -10.67 4.36
N LEU A 21 0.65 -10.49 3.31
CA LEU A 21 -0.81 -10.57 3.42
C LEU A 21 -1.36 -11.88 2.85
N LEU A 22 -0.77 -12.40 1.76
CA LEU A 22 -1.19 -13.70 1.21
C LEU A 22 -0.72 -14.87 2.08
N ASP A 23 0.51 -14.87 2.63
CA ASP A 23 1.04 -15.95 3.49
C ASP A 23 0.74 -17.38 2.95
N GLY A 24 0.91 -17.58 1.64
CA GLY A 24 0.63 -18.86 0.97
C GLY A 24 -0.86 -19.21 0.80
N LYS A 25 -1.78 -18.29 1.10
CA LYS A 25 -3.21 -18.44 0.80
C LYS A 25 -3.43 -18.35 -0.71
N ASP A 26 -4.17 -19.31 -1.25
CA ASP A 26 -4.63 -19.32 -2.63
C ASP A 26 -5.79 -18.33 -2.80
N VAL A 27 -5.48 -17.03 -2.73
CA VAL A 27 -6.47 -15.94 -2.95
C VAL A 27 -6.44 -15.49 -4.41
N GLY A 28 -6.68 -16.42 -5.33
CA GLY A 28 -6.85 -16.13 -6.75
C GLY A 28 -5.74 -15.27 -7.37
N GLU A 29 -6.08 -14.53 -8.42
CA GLU A 29 -5.17 -13.59 -9.07
C GLU A 29 -5.17 -12.25 -8.30
N LEU A 30 -4.07 -11.95 -7.60
CA LEU A 30 -3.86 -10.64 -6.99
C LEU A 30 -3.60 -9.61 -8.10
N THR A 31 -4.37 -8.53 -8.07
CA THR A 31 -4.22 -7.39 -8.98
C THR A 31 -4.03 -6.11 -8.17
N THR A 32 -3.57 -5.04 -8.81
CA THR A 32 -3.37 -3.75 -8.14
C THR A 32 -4.66 -3.12 -7.64
N THR A 33 -5.80 -3.52 -8.21
CA THR A 33 -7.16 -3.07 -7.84
C THR A 33 -7.89 -4.05 -6.94
N THR A 34 -7.22 -5.13 -6.50
CA THR A 34 -7.82 -6.11 -5.58
C THR A 34 -8.23 -5.43 -4.27
N PRO A 35 -9.49 -5.57 -3.82
CA PRO A 35 -9.98 -4.92 -2.63
C PRO A 35 -9.45 -5.62 -1.36
N LEU A 36 -8.33 -5.13 -0.83
CA LEU A 36 -7.59 -5.72 0.29
C LEU A 36 -8.42 -5.73 1.58
N LEU A 37 -9.24 -4.71 1.80
CA LEU A 37 -10.12 -4.61 2.96
C LEU A 37 -11.30 -5.59 2.86
N ASP A 38 -11.96 -5.64 1.70
CA ASP A 38 -13.14 -6.50 1.51
C ASP A 38 -12.77 -7.98 1.53
N TRP A 39 -11.56 -8.33 1.09
CA TRP A 39 -11.03 -9.69 1.15
C TRP A 39 -10.45 -10.03 2.54
N GLY A 40 -10.42 -9.07 3.47
CA GLY A 40 -9.85 -9.27 4.81
C GLY A 40 -8.33 -9.48 4.82
N LEU A 41 -7.65 -9.20 3.69
CA LEU A 41 -6.19 -9.24 3.59
C LEU A 41 -5.57 -8.10 4.41
N LEU A 42 -6.21 -6.94 4.42
CA LEU A 42 -5.79 -5.79 5.20
C LEU A 42 -6.75 -5.55 6.37
N ASN A 43 -6.18 -5.48 7.57
CA ASN A 43 -6.88 -5.20 8.83
C ASN A 43 -6.05 -4.23 9.68
N SER A 44 -6.44 -3.94 10.93
CA SER A 44 -5.71 -2.99 11.79
C SER A 44 -4.24 -3.37 12.04
N ILE A 45 -3.93 -4.67 12.16
CA ILE A 45 -2.56 -5.15 12.40
C ILE A 45 -1.74 -5.03 11.12
N GLU A 46 -2.29 -5.51 10.01
CA GLU A 46 -1.61 -5.43 8.70
C GLU A 46 -1.45 -3.99 8.22
N THR A 47 -2.39 -3.10 8.54
CA THR A 47 -2.27 -1.66 8.28
C THR A 47 -1.09 -1.06 9.06
N THR A 48 -0.89 -1.49 10.32
CA THR A 48 0.25 -1.02 11.11
C THR A 48 1.58 -1.49 10.51
N ARG A 49 1.64 -2.75 10.05
CA ARG A 49 2.82 -3.29 9.35
C ARG A 49 3.08 -2.56 8.04
N LEU A 50 2.03 -2.30 7.26
CA LEU A 50 2.11 -1.54 6.02
C LEU A 50 2.65 -0.13 6.29
N VAL A 51 2.12 0.60 7.28
CA VAL A 51 2.61 1.94 7.61
C VAL A 51 4.07 1.93 8.08
N ALA A 52 4.51 0.88 8.78
CA ALA A 52 5.91 0.70 9.12
C ALA A 52 6.76 0.48 7.86
N TYR A 53 6.34 -0.42 6.98
CA TYR A 53 6.99 -0.69 5.69
C TYR A 53 7.11 0.58 4.84
N LEU A 54 6.05 1.38 4.75
CA LEU A 54 6.06 2.63 3.98
C LEU A 54 7.10 3.64 4.50
N ARG A 55 7.29 3.67 5.82
CA ARG A 55 8.29 4.50 6.47
C ARG A 55 9.70 4.01 6.20
N GLU A 56 9.94 2.71 6.25
CA GLU A 56 11.27 2.13 6.07
C GLU A 56 11.70 2.14 4.60
N GLU A 57 10.82 1.74 3.68
CA GLU A 57 11.15 1.60 2.26
C GLU A 57 11.08 2.90 1.47
N PHE A 58 10.12 3.78 1.79
CA PHE A 58 9.89 5.01 1.02
C PHE A 58 10.18 6.29 1.81
N SER A 59 10.61 6.18 3.07
CA SER A 59 10.75 7.33 3.98
C SER A 59 9.47 8.15 4.13
N VAL A 60 8.29 7.53 3.95
CA VAL A 60 6.99 8.18 4.04
C VAL A 60 6.36 7.99 5.42
N ARG A 61 5.93 9.10 6.03
CA ARG A 61 5.17 9.06 7.28
C ARG A 61 3.69 9.29 6.97
N VAL A 62 2.89 8.24 7.11
CA VAL A 62 1.43 8.35 6.98
C VAL A 62 0.86 8.95 8.28
N PRO A 63 0.24 10.13 8.24
CA PRO A 63 -0.41 10.71 9.41
C PRO A 63 -1.73 9.97 9.72
N PRO A 64 -2.18 9.95 10.99
CA PRO A 64 -3.44 9.29 11.36
C PRO A 64 -4.68 9.81 10.60
N THR A 65 -4.66 11.06 10.12
CA THR A 65 -5.75 11.66 9.34
C THR A 65 -5.89 11.06 7.94
N GLU A 66 -4.79 10.57 7.37
CA GLU A 66 -4.77 9.86 6.08
C GLU A 66 -4.98 8.35 6.28
N MET A 67 -5.05 7.87 7.53
CA MET A 67 -5.28 6.47 7.83
C MET A 67 -6.76 6.07 7.70
N VAL A 68 -7.31 6.23 6.50
CA VAL A 68 -8.72 5.98 6.20
C VAL A 68 -8.87 4.89 5.13
N ALA A 69 -9.98 4.15 5.19
CA ALA A 69 -10.24 2.99 4.33
C ALA A 69 -10.04 3.28 2.82
N ARG A 70 -10.38 4.49 2.35
CA ARG A 70 -10.21 4.89 0.95
C ARG A 70 -8.76 4.86 0.44
N HIS A 71 -7.76 5.06 1.31
CA HIS A 71 -6.35 5.03 0.93
C HIS A 71 -5.74 3.64 1.01
N PHE A 72 -6.48 2.70 1.61
CA PHE A 72 -6.02 1.35 1.91
C PHE A 72 -6.89 0.27 1.28
N LYS A 73 -7.82 0.66 0.40
CA LYS A 73 -8.75 -0.27 -0.25
C LYS A 73 -8.03 -1.22 -1.22
N ASP A 74 -7.02 -0.74 -1.92
CA ASP A 74 -6.28 -1.48 -2.95
C ASP A 74 -4.85 -0.92 -3.08
N ILE A 75 -4.01 -1.61 -3.85
CA ILE A 75 -2.58 -1.27 -4.00
C ILE A 75 -2.42 0.07 -4.72
N GLU A 76 -3.26 0.37 -5.71
CA GLU A 76 -3.21 1.66 -6.41
C GLU A 76 -3.47 2.83 -5.48
N SER A 77 -4.46 2.71 -4.59
CA SER A 77 -4.83 3.76 -3.63
C SER A 77 -3.70 4.01 -2.62
N ILE A 78 -2.96 2.95 -2.25
CA ILE A 78 -1.79 3.07 -1.37
C ILE A 78 -0.64 3.74 -2.12
N ALA A 79 -0.38 3.33 -3.37
CA ALA A 79 0.64 3.94 -4.20
C ALA A 79 0.38 5.45 -4.39
N ASP A 80 -0.87 5.83 -4.65
CA ASP A 80 -1.28 7.23 -4.80
C ASP A 80 -1.08 8.02 -3.50
N LEU A 81 -1.40 7.43 -2.33
CA LEU A 81 -1.13 8.05 -1.03
C LEU A 81 0.37 8.28 -0.84
N VAL A 82 1.20 7.27 -1.12
CA VAL A 82 2.66 7.36 -0.97
C VAL A 82 3.23 8.43 -1.89
N THR A 83 2.83 8.44 -3.16
CA THR A 83 3.24 9.47 -4.12
C THR A 83 2.79 10.87 -3.67
N SER A 84 1.56 11.01 -3.18
CA SER A 84 1.04 12.31 -2.69
C SER A 84 1.78 12.81 -1.45
N LEU A 85 2.20 11.93 -0.55
CA LEU A 85 2.94 12.30 0.66
C LEU A 85 4.42 12.60 0.39
N ARG A 86 4.97 12.09 -0.72
CA ARG A 86 6.34 12.38 -1.16
C ARG A 86 6.43 13.62 -2.02
N ALA A 87 5.36 13.96 -2.74
CA ALA A 87 5.25 15.23 -3.42
C ALA A 87 5.38 16.35 -2.37
N PRO A 88 6.30 17.31 -2.55
CA PRO A 88 6.34 18.47 -1.66
C PRO A 88 4.98 19.15 -1.73
N VAL A 89 4.33 19.28 -0.58
CA VAL A 89 3.18 20.19 -0.44
C VAL A 89 3.66 21.57 -0.90
N ALA A 90 3.17 22.00 -2.06
CA ALA A 90 3.51 23.27 -2.68
C ALA A 90 3.03 24.45 -1.82
#